data_AF-A0A453M321-F1
#
_entry.id   AF-A0A453M321-F1
#
_cell.length_a   1.000
_cell.length_b   1.000
_cell.length_c   1.000
_cell.angle_alpha   90.00
_cell.angle_beta   90.00
_cell.angle_gamma   90.00
#
_symmetry.space_group_name_H-M   'P 1'
#
loop_
_entity.id
_entity.type
_entity.pdbx_description
1 polymer ?
#
loop_
_entity_poly.entity_id
_entity_poly.type
_entity_poly.pdbx_seq_one_letter_code
_entity_poly.pdbx_strand_id
1 'polypeptide(L)'
;PAARRPKPSASAPAPAADRKRKRGAVFKTATLKNQIRSTERLLRKDLPHDMRVAQEKKLEELKRQQEKQTQEAMQRTIQLRDRKIKFFERRKIERMIRRLDKQQRLNADEASNKLATLREDLEYVRFFPKKEKYFPLFTGGNTPDVVEKRNTWRKQIKENLIAAAANGKDLEETASDDDTLDVSEDDFFMSGSSSDEEADDELTDKSTK
;
A
#
# COMPACT_ATOMS: atom_id res chain seq x y z
N PRO A 1 34.95 -73.62 -6.56
CA PRO A 1 35.40 -72.56 -5.65
C PRO A 1 34.84 -71.19 -6.07
N ALA A 2 33.78 -70.72 -5.40
CA ALA A 2 33.27 -69.36 -5.57
C ALA A 2 32.70 -68.88 -4.23
N ALA A 3 33.37 -67.89 -3.67
CA ALA A 3 33.21 -67.39 -2.32
C ALA A 3 31.88 -66.64 -2.13
N ARG A 4 31.24 -66.86 -0.97
CA ARG A 4 30.16 -66.03 -0.45
C ARG A 4 30.71 -64.63 -0.16
N ARG A 5 30.25 -63.60 -0.88
CA ARG A 5 30.55 -62.20 -0.55
C ARG A 5 29.75 -61.76 0.68
N PRO A 6 30.37 -61.07 1.66
CA PRO A 6 29.69 -60.55 2.84
C PRO A 6 28.89 -59.29 2.51
N LYS A 7 27.75 -59.10 3.20
CA LYS A 7 26.93 -57.87 3.15
C LYS A 7 27.74 -56.67 3.67
N PRO A 8 27.70 -55.49 3.03
CA PRO A 8 28.32 -54.31 3.60
C PRO A 8 27.48 -53.79 4.78
N SER A 9 28.17 -53.55 5.88
CA SER A 9 27.68 -52.96 7.12
C SER A 9 27.14 -51.55 6.87
N ALA A 10 26.02 -51.24 7.53
CA ALA A 10 25.48 -49.89 7.60
C ALA A 10 26.52 -48.95 8.24
N SER A 11 27.12 -48.08 7.43
CA SER A 11 27.90 -46.95 7.93
C SER A 11 26.96 -45.97 8.61
N ALA A 12 27.15 -45.78 9.92
CA ALA A 12 26.41 -44.82 10.74
C ALA A 12 26.40 -43.42 10.11
N PRO A 13 25.27 -42.69 10.14
CA PRO A 13 25.25 -41.29 9.73
C PRO A 13 25.98 -40.45 10.77
N ALA A 14 27.04 -39.76 10.34
CA ALA A 14 27.68 -38.71 11.13
C ALA A 14 26.63 -37.66 11.56
N PRO A 15 26.73 -37.07 12.77
CA PRO A 15 25.65 -36.28 13.34
C PRO A 15 25.41 -35.00 12.52
N ALA A 16 24.19 -34.88 11.99
CA ALA A 16 23.65 -33.70 11.32
C ALA A 16 23.54 -32.44 12.22
N ALA A 17 24.12 -32.48 13.42
CA ALA A 17 24.04 -31.43 14.44
C ALA A 17 25.00 -30.24 14.16
N ASP A 18 26.09 -30.43 13.41
CA ASP A 18 27.08 -29.36 13.20
C ASP A 18 26.78 -28.44 12.02
N ARG A 19 26.03 -28.90 11.02
CA ARG A 19 25.64 -28.04 9.88
C ARG A 19 24.57 -27.00 10.23
N LYS A 20 23.84 -27.18 11.33
CA LYS A 20 22.79 -26.24 11.77
C LYS A 20 23.32 -25.04 12.56
N ARG A 21 24.55 -25.10 13.08
CA ARG A 21 25.15 -24.03 13.89
C ARG A 21 25.76 -22.88 13.08
N LYS A 22 26.02 -23.08 11.77
CA LYS A 22 26.75 -22.10 10.93
C LYS A 22 25.87 -21.18 10.07
N ARG A 23 24.54 -21.34 10.06
CA ARG A 23 23.60 -20.52 9.27
C ARG A 23 22.82 -19.45 10.06
N GLY A 24 23.17 -19.19 11.33
CA GLY A 24 22.33 -18.40 12.23
C GLY A 24 22.89 -17.08 12.77
N ALA A 25 24.13 -16.70 12.44
CA ALA A 25 24.74 -15.48 12.97
C ALA A 25 24.60 -14.30 12.01
N VAL A 26 23.38 -14.04 11.51
CA VAL A 26 23.08 -12.70 10.99
C VAL A 26 23.01 -11.80 12.21
N PHE A 27 24.04 -11.00 12.44
CA PHE A 27 24.04 -10.00 13.51
C PHE A 27 22.79 -9.14 13.36
N LYS A 28 21.80 -9.34 14.24
CA LYS A 28 20.58 -8.54 14.23
C LYS A 28 20.99 -7.10 14.53
N THR A 29 20.85 -6.22 13.56
CA THR A 29 21.06 -4.79 13.78
C THR A 29 20.11 -4.34 14.89
N ALA A 30 20.66 -3.64 15.89
CA ALA A 30 19.87 -3.21 17.03
C ALA A 30 18.73 -2.29 16.53
N THR A 31 17.49 -2.56 16.97
CA THR A 31 16.33 -1.74 16.60
C THR A 31 16.52 -0.29 17.06
N LEU A 32 15.89 0.69 16.39
CA LEU A 32 16.01 2.10 16.77
C LEU A 32 15.66 2.35 18.25
N LYS A 33 14.63 1.67 18.77
CA LYS A 33 14.28 1.72 20.20
C LYS A 33 15.38 1.17 21.11
N ASN A 34 16.13 0.17 20.67
CA ASN A 34 17.29 -0.34 21.42
C ASN A 34 18.45 0.64 21.36
N GLN A 35 18.69 1.28 20.22
CA GLN A 35 19.73 2.29 20.05
C GLN A 35 19.46 3.54 20.91
N ILE A 36 18.21 4.01 20.96
CA ILE A 36 17.79 5.12 21.84
C ILE A 36 18.01 4.74 23.31
N ARG A 37 17.52 3.57 23.76
CA ARG A 37 17.72 3.13 25.14
C ARG A 37 19.20 2.96 25.50
N SER A 38 20.02 2.49 24.55
CA SER A 38 21.46 2.32 24.76
C SER A 38 22.19 3.66 24.87
N THR A 39 21.83 4.64 24.03
CA THR A 39 22.41 6.00 24.07
C THR A 39 21.96 6.76 25.31
N GLU A 40 20.69 6.66 25.71
CA GLU A 40 20.18 7.19 26.98
C GLU A 40 20.92 6.61 28.18
N ARG A 41 21.12 5.29 28.22
CA ARG A 41 21.88 4.63 29.30
C ARG A 41 23.34 5.07 29.32
N LEU A 42 23.94 5.35 28.16
CA LEU A 42 25.31 5.85 28.06
C LEU A 42 25.41 7.28 28.60
N LEU A 43 24.44 8.14 28.28
CA LEU A 43 24.37 9.52 28.77
C LEU A 43 24.12 9.64 30.28
N ARG A 44 23.57 8.59 30.92
CA ARG A 44 23.45 8.52 32.38
C ARG A 44 24.77 8.23 33.11
N LYS A 45 25.84 7.88 32.39
CA LYS A 45 27.17 7.64 32.96
C LYS A 45 28.02 8.91 32.85
N ASP A 46 29.06 8.99 33.67
CA ASP A 46 30.03 10.08 33.61
C ASP A 46 30.88 9.97 32.33
N LEU A 47 30.49 10.75 31.31
CA LEU A 47 31.21 10.91 30.05
C LEU A 47 31.86 12.30 29.96
N PRO A 48 33.01 12.42 29.26
CA PRO A 48 33.60 13.71 28.89
C PRO A 48 32.59 14.60 28.16
N HIS A 49 32.69 15.92 28.36
CA HIS A 49 31.73 16.90 27.84
C HIS A 49 31.54 16.78 26.31
N ASP A 50 32.63 16.67 25.56
CA ASP A 50 32.58 16.56 24.09
C ASP A 50 31.85 15.29 23.62
N MET A 51 32.08 14.17 24.30
CA MET A 51 31.40 12.91 24.00
C MET A 51 29.93 12.96 24.39
N ARG A 52 29.58 13.67 25.46
CA ARG A 52 28.19 13.86 25.90
C ARG A 52 27.38 14.61 24.85
N VAL A 53 27.89 15.75 24.38
CA VAL A 53 27.25 16.56 23.33
C VAL A 53 27.06 15.76 22.05
N ALA A 54 28.05 14.97 21.64
CA ALA A 54 27.94 14.12 20.46
C ALA A 54 26.84 13.04 20.61
N GLN A 55 26.74 12.42 21.79
CA GLN A 55 25.73 11.39 22.06
C GLN A 55 24.32 11.98 22.23
N GLU A 56 24.18 13.19 22.76
CA GLU A 56 22.92 13.93 22.82
C GLU A 56 22.39 14.23 21.43
N LYS A 57 23.22 14.78 20.54
CA LYS A 57 22.85 15.00 19.12
C LYS A 57 22.43 13.70 18.43
N LYS A 58 23.17 12.61 18.67
CA LYS A 58 22.83 11.29 18.13
C LYS A 58 21.50 10.77 18.68
N LEU A 59 21.21 11.01 19.96
CA LEU A 59 19.95 10.62 20.58
C LEU A 59 18.79 11.42 19.97
N GLU A 60 18.95 12.72 19.73
CA GLU A 60 17.96 13.56 19.05
C GLU A 60 17.67 13.05 17.62
N GLU A 61 18.72 12.75 16.85
CA GLU A 61 18.63 12.14 15.52
C GLU A 61 17.83 10.83 15.56
N LEU A 62 18.15 9.94 16.49
CA LEU A 62 17.45 8.65 16.64
C LEU A 62 15.99 8.83 17.05
N LYS A 63 15.68 9.80 17.94
CA LYS A 63 14.30 10.13 18.31
C LYS A 63 13.53 10.67 17.11
N ARG A 64 14.13 11.57 16.32
CA ARG A 64 13.52 12.07 15.08
C ARG A 64 13.24 10.96 14.08
N GLN A 65 14.14 9.99 13.94
CA GLN A 65 13.93 8.81 13.10
C GLN A 65 12.77 7.94 13.62
N GLN A 66 12.68 7.74 14.93
CA GLN A 66 11.57 7.01 15.55
C GLN A 66 10.23 7.69 15.30
N GLU A 67 10.15 9.01 15.46
CA GLU A 67 8.93 9.80 15.20
C GLU A 67 8.50 9.71 13.73
N LYS A 68 9.45 9.76 12.79
CA LYS A 68 9.14 9.54 11.37
C LYS A 68 8.54 8.14 11.15
N GLN A 69 9.14 7.10 11.73
CA GLN A 69 8.61 5.74 11.60
C GLN A 69 7.21 5.58 12.22
N THR A 70 6.94 6.22 13.36
CA THR A 70 5.60 6.17 13.97
C THR A 70 4.59 6.93 13.12
N GLN A 71 4.96 8.09 12.57
CA GLN A 71 4.12 8.85 11.64
C GLN A 71 3.81 8.07 10.37
N GLU A 72 4.80 7.42 9.76
CA GLU A 72 4.63 6.56 8.59
C GLU A 72 3.75 5.34 8.90
N ALA A 73 3.94 4.71 10.07
CA ALA A 73 3.10 3.60 10.49
C ALA A 73 1.63 4.02 10.64
N MET A 74 1.37 5.17 11.29
CA MET A 74 0.01 5.72 11.39
C MET A 74 -0.59 6.01 10.00
N GLN A 75 0.18 6.65 9.11
CA GLN A 75 -0.23 6.90 7.73
C GLN A 75 -0.58 5.61 6.99
N ARG A 76 0.25 4.56 7.10
CA ARG A 76 -0.04 3.25 6.50
C ARG A 76 -1.35 2.66 7.02
N THR A 77 -1.63 2.74 8.32
CA THR A 77 -2.89 2.22 8.87
C THR A 77 -4.12 2.96 8.35
N ILE A 78 -4.03 4.29 8.22
CA ILE A 78 -5.10 5.12 7.66
C ILE A 78 -5.27 4.82 6.17
N GLN A 79 -4.18 4.79 5.42
CA GLN A 79 -4.16 4.48 4.00
C GLN A 79 -4.79 3.11 3.73
N LEU A 80 -4.40 2.05 4.45
CA LEU A 80 -4.95 0.71 4.24
C LEU A 80 -6.46 0.64 4.52
N ARG A 81 -6.94 1.35 5.56
CA ARG A 81 -8.37 1.43 5.88
C ARG A 81 -9.16 2.09 4.76
N ASP A 82 -8.66 3.23 4.27
CA ASP A 82 -9.39 4.08 3.34
C ASP A 82 -9.15 3.68 1.87
N ARG A 83 -8.11 2.88 1.58
CA ARG A 83 -7.70 2.40 0.24
C ARG A 83 -8.88 1.83 -0.54
N LYS A 84 -9.60 0.88 0.07
CA LYS A 84 -10.70 0.18 -0.61
C LYS A 84 -11.86 1.12 -0.92
N ILE A 85 -12.20 2.03 0.00
CA ILE A 85 -13.27 3.01 -0.21
C ILE A 85 -12.87 3.97 -1.34
N LYS A 86 -11.67 4.56 -1.26
CA LYS A 86 -11.16 5.46 -2.31
C LYS A 86 -11.13 4.80 -3.69
N PHE A 87 -10.71 3.52 -3.78
CA PHE A 87 -10.72 2.77 -5.04
C PHE A 87 -12.12 2.65 -5.65
N PHE A 88 -13.11 2.22 -4.86
CA PHE A 88 -14.47 2.07 -5.38
C PHE A 88 -15.12 3.41 -5.76
N GLU A 89 -14.85 4.47 -5.00
CA GLU A 89 -15.36 5.81 -5.31
C GLU A 89 -14.70 6.36 -6.58
N ARG A 90 -13.36 6.25 -6.71
CA ARG A 90 -12.62 6.62 -7.93
C ARG A 90 -13.19 5.90 -9.15
N ARG A 91 -13.30 4.57 -9.07
CA ARG A 91 -13.81 3.74 -10.17
C ARG A 91 -15.27 4.04 -10.49
N LYS A 92 -16.08 4.44 -9.49
CA LYS A 92 -17.46 4.88 -9.69
C LYS A 92 -17.50 6.21 -10.44
N ILE A 93 -16.71 7.20 -10.01
CA ILE A 93 -16.63 8.53 -10.63
C ILE A 93 -16.16 8.43 -12.08
N GLU A 94 -15.08 7.68 -12.34
CA GLU A 94 -14.57 7.46 -13.71
C GLU A 94 -15.62 6.84 -14.63
N ARG A 95 -16.38 5.84 -14.15
CA ARG A 95 -17.48 5.26 -14.92
C ARG A 95 -18.58 6.28 -15.20
N MET A 96 -18.91 7.15 -14.24
CA MET A 96 -19.92 8.20 -14.44
C MET A 96 -19.43 9.24 -15.44
N ILE A 97 -18.17 9.65 -15.37
CA ILE A 97 -17.53 10.54 -16.36
C ILE A 97 -17.63 9.92 -17.76
N ARG A 98 -17.18 8.67 -17.95
CA ARG A 98 -17.27 7.98 -19.25
C ARG A 98 -18.70 7.88 -19.80
N ARG A 99 -19.69 7.69 -18.91
CA ARG A 99 -21.12 7.65 -19.31
C ARG A 99 -21.63 9.02 -19.72
N LEU A 100 -21.31 10.05 -18.94
CA LEU A 100 -21.72 11.42 -19.23
C LEU A 100 -21.02 11.98 -20.47
N ASP A 101 -19.74 11.69 -20.69
CA ASP A 101 -19.02 12.07 -21.91
C ASP A 101 -19.70 11.46 -23.16
N LYS A 102 -20.23 10.24 -23.05
CA LYS A 102 -21.02 9.62 -24.13
C LYS A 102 -22.38 10.30 -24.32
N GLN A 103 -23.03 10.71 -23.23
CA GLN A 103 -24.33 11.40 -23.26
C GLN A 103 -24.23 12.87 -23.68
N GLN A 104 -23.10 13.54 -23.42
CA GLN A 104 -22.85 14.92 -23.81
C GLN A 104 -22.91 15.10 -25.33
N ARG A 105 -22.55 14.05 -26.09
CA ARG A 105 -22.71 14.02 -27.56
C ARG A 105 -24.18 14.12 -28.00
N LEU A 106 -25.13 13.89 -27.10
CA LEU A 106 -26.58 13.89 -27.36
C LEU A 106 -27.30 15.04 -26.64
N ASN A 107 -26.87 15.42 -25.42
CA ASN A 107 -27.43 16.51 -24.60
C ASN A 107 -26.29 17.31 -23.95
N ALA A 108 -25.96 18.49 -24.47
CA ALA A 108 -24.70 19.17 -24.16
C ALA A 108 -24.66 19.92 -22.81
N ASP A 109 -25.70 20.68 -22.48
CA ASP A 109 -25.60 21.70 -21.42
C ASP A 109 -25.68 21.13 -20.00
N GLU A 110 -26.64 20.24 -19.72
CA GLU A 110 -26.75 19.59 -18.41
C GLU A 110 -25.59 18.64 -18.12
N ALA A 111 -25.04 18.02 -19.17
CA ALA A 111 -23.93 17.08 -19.04
C ALA A 111 -22.64 17.80 -18.63
N SER A 112 -22.40 19.02 -19.15
CA SER A 112 -21.21 19.81 -18.83
C SER A 112 -21.09 20.13 -17.33
N ASN A 113 -22.18 20.61 -16.71
CA ASN A 113 -22.20 20.93 -15.27
C ASN A 113 -21.97 19.69 -14.41
N LYS A 114 -22.62 18.56 -14.74
CA LYS A 114 -22.43 17.28 -14.05
C LYS A 114 -21.01 16.74 -14.22
N LEU A 115 -20.39 16.95 -15.37
CA LEU A 115 -19.00 16.56 -15.62
C LEU A 115 -18.02 17.39 -14.79
N ALA A 116 -18.25 18.70 -14.67
CA ALA A 116 -17.42 19.57 -13.82
C ALA A 116 -17.43 19.10 -12.36
N THR A 117 -18.60 18.80 -11.78
CA THR A 117 -18.68 18.31 -10.40
C THR A 117 -18.00 16.96 -10.22
N LEU A 118 -18.12 16.05 -11.18
CA LEU A 118 -17.45 14.75 -11.11
C LEU A 118 -15.92 14.84 -11.25
N ARG A 119 -15.40 15.81 -12.00
CA ARG A 119 -13.96 16.08 -12.07
C ARG A 119 -13.42 16.56 -10.74
N GLU A 120 -14.13 17.47 -10.06
CA GLU A 120 -13.78 17.90 -8.71
C GLU A 120 -13.82 16.75 -7.69
N ASP A 121 -14.80 15.86 -7.81
CA ASP A 121 -14.89 14.66 -6.98
C ASP A 121 -13.72 13.71 -7.24
N LEU A 122 -13.31 13.54 -8.51
CA LEU A 122 -12.17 12.72 -8.88
C LEU A 122 -10.86 13.28 -8.29
N GLU A 123 -10.66 14.60 -8.38
CA GLU A 123 -9.53 15.31 -7.77
C GLU A 123 -9.52 15.10 -6.25
N TYR A 124 -10.69 15.25 -5.61
CA TYR A 124 -10.85 15.02 -4.19
C TYR A 124 -10.41 13.60 -3.79
N VAL A 125 -10.87 12.55 -4.49
CA VAL A 125 -10.45 11.16 -4.19
C VAL A 125 -8.96 10.95 -4.46
N ARG A 126 -8.43 11.50 -5.56
CA ARG A 126 -7.06 11.26 -6.04
C ARG A 126 -6.00 11.94 -5.18
N PHE A 127 -6.27 13.15 -4.69
CA PHE A 127 -5.32 13.99 -3.96
C PHE A 127 -5.65 14.16 -2.48
N PHE A 128 -6.61 13.39 -1.93
CA PHE A 128 -6.91 13.43 -0.51
C PHE A 128 -5.68 13.05 0.35
N PRO A 129 -5.30 13.85 1.37
CA PRO A 129 -4.12 13.60 2.19
C PRO A 129 -4.09 12.21 2.84
N LYS A 130 -2.96 11.51 2.75
CA LYS A 130 -2.75 10.17 3.39
C LYS A 130 -2.72 10.20 4.92
N LYS A 131 -2.51 11.38 5.52
CA LYS A 131 -2.40 11.59 6.97
C LYS A 131 -3.75 11.72 7.66
N GLU A 132 -4.78 12.10 6.91
CA GLU A 132 -6.10 12.41 7.45
C GLU A 132 -7.10 11.31 7.12
N LYS A 133 -8.19 11.27 7.89
CA LYS A 133 -9.28 10.33 7.64
C LYS A 133 -10.08 10.75 6.42
N TYR A 134 -10.25 9.84 5.46
CA TYR A 134 -11.07 10.09 4.27
C TYR A 134 -12.56 10.28 4.61
N PHE A 135 -13.19 11.28 4.01
CA PHE A 135 -14.65 11.48 4.08
C PHE A 135 -15.29 10.94 2.79
N PRO A 136 -16.04 9.83 2.85
CA PRO A 136 -16.63 9.23 1.66
C PRO A 136 -17.67 10.15 0.99
N LEU A 137 -17.77 10.02 -0.33
CA LEU A 137 -18.70 10.78 -1.18
C LEU A 137 -20.06 10.08 -1.31
N PHE A 138 -20.04 8.75 -1.47
CA PHE A 138 -21.23 7.96 -1.80
C PHE A 138 -21.73 7.11 -0.62
N THR A 139 -20.94 6.95 0.44
CA THR A 139 -21.29 6.14 1.61
C THR A 139 -21.34 7.00 2.88
N GLY A 140 -22.22 6.69 3.83
CA GLY A 140 -22.23 7.33 5.15
C GLY A 140 -23.15 8.56 5.33
N GLY A 141 -23.99 8.89 4.34
CA GLY A 141 -24.95 10.00 4.44
C GLY A 141 -24.28 11.39 4.35
N ASN A 142 -25.04 12.39 3.90
CA ASN A 142 -24.56 13.77 3.78
C ASN A 142 -25.08 14.60 4.96
N THR A 143 -24.47 14.45 6.14
CA THR A 143 -24.69 15.42 7.21
C THR A 143 -24.03 16.75 6.83
N PRO A 144 -24.63 17.91 7.19
CA PRO A 144 -24.10 19.22 6.79
C PRO A 144 -22.63 19.39 7.21
N ASP A 145 -22.27 18.95 8.41
CA ASP A 145 -20.89 19.00 8.93
C ASP A 145 -19.87 18.23 8.06
N VAL A 146 -20.27 17.10 7.48
CA VAL A 146 -19.39 16.30 6.61
C VAL A 146 -19.23 16.97 5.25
N VAL A 147 -20.30 17.60 4.74
CA VAL A 147 -20.26 18.35 3.48
C VAL A 147 -19.37 19.58 3.61
N GLU A 148 -19.43 20.30 4.72
CA GLU A 148 -18.55 21.44 5.00
C GLU A 148 -17.08 21.01 5.02
N LYS A 149 -16.75 19.94 5.75
CA LYS A 149 -15.39 19.36 5.77
C LYS A 149 -14.93 18.92 4.38
N ARG A 150 -15.82 18.34 3.57
CA ARG A 150 -15.50 17.96 2.19
C ARG A 150 -15.16 19.21 1.35
N ASN A 151 -15.92 20.28 1.53
CA ASN A 151 -15.71 21.53 0.79
C ASN A 151 -14.42 22.24 1.20
N THR A 152 -14.06 22.23 2.49
CA THR A 152 -12.76 22.77 2.93
C THR A 152 -11.60 21.97 2.31
N TRP A 153 -11.69 20.65 2.31
CA TRP A 153 -10.69 19.80 1.66
C TRP A 153 -10.62 19.99 0.15
N ARG A 154 -11.76 20.14 -0.56
CA ARG A 154 -11.76 20.44 -2.00
C ARG A 154 -11.02 21.75 -2.30
N LYS A 155 -11.21 22.79 -1.49
CA LYS A 155 -10.49 24.07 -1.64
C LYS A 155 -8.99 23.89 -1.43
N GLN A 156 -8.59 23.24 -0.34
CA GLN A 156 -7.18 22.99 -0.03
C GLN A 156 -6.50 22.13 -1.09
N ILE A 157 -7.19 21.11 -1.63
CA ILE A 157 -6.67 20.27 -2.70
C ILE A 157 -6.46 21.09 -3.98
N LYS A 158 -7.42 21.93 -4.35
CA LYS A 158 -7.29 22.82 -5.51
C LYS A 158 -6.14 23.80 -5.35
N GLU A 159 -6.01 24.43 -4.19
CA GLU A 159 -4.89 25.32 -3.87
C GLU A 159 -3.55 24.60 -3.97
N ASN A 160 -3.44 23.39 -3.41
CA ASN A 160 -2.23 22.58 -3.49
C ASN A 160 -1.91 22.15 -4.93
N LEU A 161 -2.92 21.84 -5.75
CA LEU A 161 -2.74 21.48 -7.15
C LEU A 161 -2.24 22.68 -7.97
N ILE A 162 -2.80 23.86 -7.75
CA ILE A 162 -2.35 25.11 -8.39
C ILE A 162 -0.93 25.45 -7.95
N ALA A 163 -0.62 25.34 -6.65
CA ALA A 163 0.71 25.57 -6.12
C ALA A 163 1.74 24.56 -6.67
N ALA A 164 1.35 23.29 -6.82
CA ALA A 164 2.19 22.25 -7.41
C ALA A 164 2.46 22.53 -8.91
N ALA A 165 1.42 22.91 -9.66
CA ALA A 165 1.54 23.34 -11.04
C ALA A 165 2.46 24.57 -11.19
N ALA A 166 2.35 25.56 -10.30
CA ALA A 166 3.24 26.73 -10.27
C ALA A 166 4.69 26.36 -9.92
N ASN A 167 4.88 25.35 -9.07
CA ASN A 167 6.20 24.83 -8.71
C ASN A 167 6.79 23.87 -9.76
N GLY A 168 6.06 23.57 -10.85
CA GLY A 168 6.49 22.66 -11.91
C GLY A 168 6.69 21.20 -11.45
N LYS A 169 6.13 20.83 -10.29
CA LYS A 169 6.16 19.46 -9.77
C LYS A 169 4.73 18.94 -9.75
N ASP A 170 4.48 17.85 -10.45
CA ASP A 170 3.20 17.15 -10.35
C ASP A 170 2.98 16.72 -8.89
N LEU A 171 1.84 17.09 -8.32
CA LEU A 171 1.45 16.65 -7.00
C LEU A 171 1.29 15.13 -7.05
N GLU A 172 2.11 14.40 -6.28
CA GLU A 172 2.05 12.93 -6.26
C GLU A 172 0.61 12.48 -5.98
N GLU A 173 0.11 11.64 -6.88
CA GLU A 173 -1.23 11.07 -6.73
C GLU A 173 -1.24 10.13 -5.55
N THR A 174 -1.94 10.53 -4.49
CA THR A 174 -2.03 9.71 -3.27
C THR A 174 -2.71 8.35 -3.50
N ALA A 175 -3.28 8.12 -4.68
CA ALA A 175 -4.02 6.93 -5.08
C ALA A 175 -3.26 5.97 -6.02
N SER A 176 -2.02 6.27 -6.42
CA SER A 176 -1.26 5.47 -7.41
C SER A 176 -0.57 4.20 -6.86
N ASP A 177 -0.68 3.89 -5.57
CA ASP A 177 -0.13 2.64 -4.97
C ASP A 177 -0.91 1.36 -5.39
N ASP A 178 -1.81 1.45 -6.39
CA ASP A 178 -2.74 0.37 -6.78
C ASP A 178 -2.09 -0.67 -7.72
N ASP A 179 -1.07 -0.30 -8.50
CA ASP A 179 -0.43 -1.22 -9.47
C ASP A 179 0.71 -2.07 -8.88
N THR A 180 1.06 -1.88 -7.60
CA THR A 180 2.13 -2.64 -6.94
C THR A 180 1.58 -3.73 -6.02
N LEU A 181 0.41 -4.29 -6.33
CA LEU A 181 0.06 -5.59 -5.77
C LEU A 181 1.12 -6.58 -6.26
N ASP A 182 1.99 -7.00 -5.35
CA ASP A 182 2.93 -8.08 -5.57
C ASP A 182 2.11 -9.37 -5.75
N VAL A 183 1.66 -9.58 -6.98
CA VAL A 183 0.94 -10.77 -7.46
C VAL A 183 1.79 -12.04 -7.37
N SER A 184 3.05 -11.95 -6.93
CA SER A 184 3.92 -13.12 -6.71
C SER A 184 3.53 -13.96 -5.48
N GLU A 185 2.66 -13.46 -4.60
CA GLU A 185 2.16 -14.23 -3.44
C GLU A 185 0.81 -14.93 -3.67
N ASP A 186 0.17 -14.75 -4.84
CA ASP A 186 -1.14 -15.36 -5.12
C ASP A 186 -0.98 -16.74 -5.76
N ASP A 187 -0.79 -17.76 -4.91
CA ASP A 187 -0.73 -19.20 -5.27
C ASP A 187 -2.03 -19.73 -5.92
N PHE A 188 -3.06 -18.88 -6.01
CA PHE A 188 -4.36 -19.20 -6.59
C PHE A 188 -4.29 -19.58 -8.08
N PHE A 189 -3.35 -19.02 -8.85
CA PHE A 189 -3.19 -19.34 -10.28
C PHE A 189 -2.18 -20.47 -10.58
N MET A 190 -1.35 -20.88 -9.61
CA MET A 190 -0.36 -21.94 -9.82
C MET A 190 -0.92 -23.36 -9.62
N SER A 191 -2.05 -23.50 -8.91
CA SER A 191 -2.72 -24.80 -8.72
C SER A 191 -3.81 -25.08 -9.79
N GLY A 192 -3.69 -24.48 -10.97
CA GLY A 192 -4.53 -24.77 -12.13
C GLY A 192 -4.17 -26.11 -12.76
N SER A 193 -4.73 -27.19 -12.20
CA SER A 193 -4.83 -28.50 -12.82
C SER A 193 -5.41 -28.36 -14.23
N SER A 194 -4.57 -28.60 -15.24
CA SER A 194 -4.95 -28.83 -16.63
C SER A 194 -5.86 -30.05 -16.70
N SER A 195 -7.18 -29.85 -16.64
CA SER A 195 -8.17 -30.83 -17.09
C SER A 195 -9.02 -30.15 -18.16
N ASP A 196 -8.58 -30.41 -19.39
CA ASP A 196 -9.26 -30.20 -20.65
C ASP A 196 -10.54 -31.04 -20.65
N GLU A 197 -11.71 -30.39 -20.64
CA GLU A 197 -13.00 -31.02 -20.89
C GLU A 197 -13.72 -30.12 -21.91
N GLU A 198 -13.75 -30.60 -23.15
CA GLU A 198 -14.48 -30.05 -24.28
C GLU A 198 -15.93 -29.73 -23.89
N ALA A 199 -16.29 -28.44 -23.91
CA ALA A 199 -17.68 -28.01 -23.93
C ALA A 199 -18.15 -27.94 -25.39
N ASP A 200 -18.79 -29.03 -25.83
CA ASP A 200 -19.54 -29.14 -27.08
C ASP A 200 -20.86 -28.35 -26.96
N ASP A 201 -20.85 -27.08 -27.37
CA ASP A 201 -22.06 -26.26 -27.48
C ASP A 201 -22.65 -26.38 -28.90
N GLU A 202 -23.46 -27.41 -29.09
CA GLU A 202 -24.32 -27.65 -30.24
C GLU A 202 -25.36 -26.51 -30.36
N LEU A 203 -25.11 -25.56 -31.26
CA LEU A 203 -26.00 -24.47 -31.61
C LEU A 203 -27.23 -25.01 -32.38
N THR A 204 -28.27 -25.43 -31.65
CA THR A 204 -29.57 -25.75 -32.29
C THR A 204 -30.35 -24.47 -32.57
N ASP A 205 -30.19 -24.00 -33.80
CA ASP A 205 -31.06 -23.02 -34.46
C ASP A 205 -32.47 -23.61 -34.62
N LYS A 206 -33.48 -22.99 -33.99
CA LYS A 206 -34.89 -23.23 -34.30
C LYS A 206 -35.59 -21.91 -34.58
N SER A 207 -35.41 -21.46 -35.81
CA SER A 207 -36.34 -20.55 -36.48
C SER A 207 -37.47 -21.35 -37.15
N THR A 208 -38.65 -20.73 -37.20
CA THR A 208 -39.92 -21.14 -37.84
C THR A 208 -40.74 -22.18 -37.05
N LYS A 209 -42.03 -21.96 -36.73
CA LYS A 209 -43.12 -21.26 -37.42
C LYS A 209 -44.17 -20.80 -36.40
#